data_AF-A0A349CVZ3-F1
#
_entry.id   AF-A0A349CVZ3-F1
#
_cell.length_a   1.000
_cell.length_b   1.000
_cell.length_c   1.000
_cell.angle_alpha   90.00
_cell.angle_beta   90.00
_cell.angle_gamma   90.00
#
_symmetry.space_group_name_H-M   'P 1'
#
loop_
_entity.id
_entity.type
_entity.pdbx_description
1 polymer ?
#
loop_
_entity_poly.entity_id
_entity_poly.type
_entity_poly.pdbx_seq_one_letter_code
_entity_poly.pdbx_strand_id
1 'polypeptide(L)'
;KNVFAYKMQTLVLGGVIAAAGGIVYALPAAISPGVYVTSLTFFVWTALLLGGAATVFGPLLGSLIFWVLQTFLSNVLPAMASAGLLFGMSAIQAATLRFILVGVALMLLVIFMPQGLLGNKKELTFVK
;
A
#
# COMPACT_ATOMS: atom_id res chain seq x y z
N LYS A 1 -31.80 -19.02 -3.35
CA LYS A 1 -30.72 -18.24 -2.70
C LYS A 1 -30.94 -16.76 -3.01
N ASN A 2 -31.10 -15.89 -2.00
CA ASN A 2 -31.27 -14.46 -2.23
C ASN A 2 -29.89 -13.81 -2.51
N VAL A 3 -29.63 -13.48 -3.78
CA VAL A 3 -28.36 -12.91 -4.24
C VAL A 3 -28.15 -11.50 -3.69
N PHE A 4 -29.22 -10.73 -3.53
CA PHE A 4 -29.16 -9.37 -2.98
C PHE A 4 -28.72 -9.38 -1.51
N ALA A 5 -29.32 -10.26 -0.69
CA ALA A 5 -28.95 -10.41 0.72
C ALA A 5 -27.48 -10.82 0.89
N TYR A 6 -26.99 -11.75 0.06
CA TYR A 6 -25.59 -12.19 0.11
C TYR A 6 -24.61 -11.04 -0.22
N LYS A 7 -24.89 -10.25 -1.27
CA LYS A 7 -24.05 -9.09 -1.63
C LYS A 7 -24.05 -8.03 -0.52
N MET A 8 -25.20 -7.77 0.10
CA MET A 8 -25.31 -6.83 1.21
C MET A 8 -24.49 -7.29 2.43
N GLN A 9 -24.57 -8.58 2.78
CA GLN A 9 -23.78 -9.15 3.87
C GLN A 9 -22.28 -8.99 3.62
N THR A 10 -21.78 -9.31 2.42
CA THR A 10 -20.36 -9.15 2.09
C THR A 10 -19.91 -7.69 2.14
N LEU A 11 -20.74 -6.75 1.66
CA LEU A 11 -20.44 -5.32 1.71
C LEU A 11 -20.34 -4.82 3.16
N VAL A 12 -21.32 -5.18 4.00
CA VAL A 12 -21.35 -4.78 5.41
C VAL A 12 -20.14 -5.37 6.16
N LEU A 13 -19.85 -6.65 5.98
CA LEU A 13 -18.69 -7.30 6.60
C LEU A 13 -17.37 -6.63 6.20
N GLY A 14 -17.18 -6.37 4.90
CA GLY A 14 -16.01 -5.67 4.40
C GLY A 14 -15.88 -4.25 4.96
N GLY A 15 -16.99 -3.51 5.02
CA GLY A 15 -17.04 -2.16 5.57
C GLY A 15 -16.70 -2.10 7.06
N VAL A 16 -17.23 -3.04 7.86
CA VAL A 16 -16.94 -3.14 9.31
C VAL A 16 -15.46 -3.45 9.55
N ILE A 17 -14.87 -4.38 8.80
CA ILE A 17 -13.45 -4.72 8.92
C ILE A 17 -12.57 -3.51 8.52
N ALA A 18 -12.91 -2.83 7.42
CA ALA A 18 -12.19 -1.63 6.99
C ALA A 18 -12.29 -0.49 8.03
N ALA A 19 -13.46 -0.29 8.63
CA ALA A 19 -13.66 0.70 9.69
C ALA A 19 -12.83 0.37 10.94
N ALA A 20 -12.80 -0.90 11.36
CA ALA A 20 -11.97 -1.36 12.48
C ALA A 20 -10.48 -1.10 12.21
N GLY A 21 -10.00 -1.40 10.99
CA GLY A 21 -8.64 -1.08 10.58
C GLY A 21 -8.33 0.43 10.61
N GLY A 22 -9.27 1.26 10.16
CA GLY A 22 -9.17 2.72 10.23
C GLY A 22 -9.08 3.27 11.66
N ILE A 23 -9.84 2.70 12.59
CA ILE A 23 -9.78 3.05 14.01
C ILE A 23 -8.40 2.72 14.59
N VAL A 24 -7.88 1.51 14.32
CA VAL A 24 -6.54 1.10 14.75
C VAL A 24 -5.45 1.99 14.15
N TYR A 25 -5.59 2.41 12.89
CA TYR A 25 -4.65 3.32 12.24
C TYR A 25 -4.65 4.73 12.87
N ALA A 26 -5.81 5.24 13.29
CA ALA A 26 -5.94 6.57 13.88
C ALA A 26 -5.53 6.64 15.37
N LEU A 27 -5.57 5.51 16.09
CA LEU A 27 -5.31 5.42 17.54
C LEU A 27 -3.96 6.00 18.00
N PRO A 28 -2.82 5.72 17.34
CA PRO A 28 -1.50 6.18 17.81
C PRO A 28 -1.15 7.62 17.39
N ALA A 29 -1.89 8.20 16.45
CA ALA A 29 -1.58 9.50 15.89
C ALA A 29 -2.50 10.57 16.48
N ALA A 30 -1.94 11.72 16.87
CA ALA A 30 -2.74 12.93 16.93
C ALA A 30 -3.34 13.14 15.53
N ILE A 31 -4.66 13.00 15.40
CA ILE A 31 -5.35 13.09 14.12
C ILE A 31 -5.08 14.48 13.54
N SER A 32 -4.15 14.55 12.61
CA SER A 32 -3.75 15.78 11.95
C SER A 32 -4.24 15.74 10.50
N PRO A 33 -4.93 16.78 10.01
CA PRO A 33 -5.36 16.86 8.62
C PRO A 33 -4.22 16.69 7.62
N GLY A 34 -2.98 17.00 8.01
CA GLY A 34 -1.79 16.85 7.17
C GLY A 34 -1.42 15.40 6.83
N VAL A 35 -1.96 14.41 7.54
CA VAL A 35 -1.70 12.98 7.28
C VAL A 35 -2.71 12.39 6.28
N TYR A 36 -3.94 12.91 6.26
CA TYR A 36 -5.03 12.45 5.40
C TYR A 36 -5.06 13.18 4.06
N VAL A 37 -3.91 13.19 3.39
CA VAL A 37 -3.73 13.81 2.08
C VAL A 37 -3.70 12.75 0.97
N THR A 38 -3.64 13.18 -0.29
CA THR A 38 -3.64 12.30 -1.47
C THR A 38 -2.54 11.26 -1.47
N SER A 39 -1.39 11.51 -0.81
CA SER A 39 -0.32 10.51 -0.72
C SER A 39 -0.76 9.25 0.02
N LEU A 40 -1.61 9.36 1.05
CA LEU A 40 -2.14 8.22 1.79
C LEU A 40 -2.98 7.33 0.87
N THR A 41 -3.85 7.91 0.05
CA THR A 41 -4.68 7.14 -0.88
C THR A 41 -3.83 6.45 -1.94
N PHE A 42 -2.78 7.11 -2.45
CA PHE A 42 -1.82 6.49 -3.35
C PHE A 42 -1.10 5.30 -2.71
N PHE A 43 -0.68 5.39 -1.45
CA PHE A 43 -0.04 4.28 -0.74
C PHE A 43 -0.99 3.09 -0.55
N VAL A 44 -2.25 3.34 -0.22
CA VAL A 44 -3.27 2.28 -0.14
C VAL A 44 -3.45 1.61 -1.50
N TRP A 45 -3.58 2.38 -2.59
CA TRP A 45 -3.65 1.83 -3.94
C TRP A 45 -2.39 1.05 -4.33
N THR A 46 -1.21 1.53 -3.92
CA THR A 46 0.06 0.82 -4.14
C THR A 46 0.03 -0.56 -3.51
N ALA A 47 -0.35 -0.62 -2.23
CA ALA A 47 -0.44 -1.88 -1.49
C ALA A 47 -1.44 -2.84 -2.13
N LEU A 48 -2.61 -2.35 -2.56
CA LEU A 48 -3.62 -3.18 -3.22
C LEU A 48 -3.14 -3.71 -4.58
N LEU A 49 -2.58 -2.83 -5.42
CA LEU A 49 -2.08 -3.19 -6.75
C LEU A 49 -0.89 -4.14 -6.68
N LEU A 50 0.01 -3.95 -5.70
CA LEU A 50 1.13 -4.84 -5.46
C LEU A 50 0.67 -6.26 -5.15
N GLY A 51 -0.38 -6.40 -4.33
CA GLY A 51 -0.96 -7.69 -3.98
C GLY A 51 -1.63 -8.41 -5.16
N GLY A 52 -2.32 -7.66 -6.01
CA GLY A 52 -2.93 -8.17 -7.24
C GLY A 52 -4.35 -7.64 -7.44
N ALA A 53 -4.57 -6.97 -8.57
CA ALA A 53 -5.86 -6.40 -8.93
C ALA A 53 -6.94 -7.51 -9.00
N ALA A 54 -8.03 -7.35 -8.25
CA ALA A 54 -9.16 -8.28 -8.18
C ALA A 54 -8.92 -9.65 -7.50
N THR A 55 -7.92 -9.77 -6.63
CA THR A 55 -7.66 -11.03 -5.89
C THR A 55 -8.15 -10.98 -4.44
N VAL A 56 -8.61 -12.12 -3.90
CA VAL A 56 -9.10 -12.22 -2.50
C VAL A 56 -7.99 -12.02 -1.48
N PHE A 57 -6.80 -12.59 -1.74
CA PHE A 57 -5.64 -12.51 -0.85
C PHE A 57 -4.66 -11.39 -1.20
N GLY A 58 -4.85 -10.70 -2.33
CA GLY A 58 -4.01 -9.58 -2.76
C GLY A 58 -3.92 -8.47 -1.73
N PRO A 59 -5.03 -7.93 -1.20
CA PRO A 59 -4.96 -6.87 -0.19
C PRO A 59 -4.14 -7.25 1.04
N LEU A 60 -4.18 -8.51 1.47
CA LEU A 60 -3.43 -9.00 2.63
C LEU A 60 -1.93 -9.08 2.34
N LEU A 61 -1.52 -9.75 1.26
CA LEU A 61 -0.11 -9.89 0.91
C LEU A 61 0.50 -8.56 0.47
N GLY A 62 -0.25 -7.76 -0.29
CA GLY A 62 0.16 -6.46 -0.78
C GLY A 62 0.39 -5.45 0.35
N SER A 63 -0.51 -5.40 1.34
CA SER A 63 -0.33 -4.56 2.54
C SER A 63 0.86 -4.99 3.38
N LEU A 64 1.09 -6.30 3.55
CA LEU A 64 2.25 -6.83 4.27
C LEU A 64 3.57 -6.46 3.60
N ILE A 65 3.70 -6.72 2.30
CA ILE A 65 4.93 -6.39 1.54
C ILE A 65 5.16 -4.88 1.52
N PHE A 66 4.12 -4.09 1.28
CA PHE A 66 4.21 -2.64 1.29
C PHE A 66 4.66 -2.11 2.66
N TRP A 67 4.09 -2.65 3.75
CA TRP A 67 4.49 -2.29 5.11
C TRP A 67 5.94 -2.66 5.42
N VAL A 68 6.40 -3.85 5.01
CA VAL A 68 7.80 -4.28 5.16
C VAL A 68 8.73 -3.36 4.39
N LEU A 69 8.41 -3.05 3.13
CA LEU A 69 9.19 -2.13 2.30
C LEU A 69 9.28 -0.74 2.94
N GLN A 70 8.15 -0.22 3.42
CA GLN A 70 8.09 1.09 4.06
C GLN A 70 8.92 1.13 5.34
N THR A 71 8.83 0.09 6.16
CA THR A 71 9.58 -0.04 7.41
C THR A 71 11.07 -0.19 7.13
N PHE A 72 11.45 -1.03 6.17
CA PHE A 72 12.82 -1.22 5.75
C PHE A 72 13.46 0.09 5.27
N LEU A 73 12.81 0.78 4.32
CA LEU A 73 13.29 2.07 3.81
C LEU A 73 13.36 3.13 4.90
N SER A 74 12.38 3.16 5.81
CA SER A 74 12.34 4.12 6.92
C SER A 74 13.48 3.96 7.92
N ASN A 75 14.06 2.78 8.05
CA ASN A 75 15.17 2.52 8.98
C ASN A 75 16.53 2.58 8.26
N VAL A 76 16.61 2.02 7.05
CA VAL A 76 17.87 1.89 6.30
C VAL A 76 18.32 3.22 5.71
N LEU A 77 17.42 4.02 5.13
CA LEU A 77 17.84 5.30 4.52
C LEU A 77 18.45 6.28 5.52
N PRO A 78 17.84 6.54 6.69
CA PRO A 78 18.47 7.41 7.68
C PRO A 78 19.80 6.85 8.20
N ALA A 79 19.91 5.53 8.38
CA ALA A 79 21.15 4.90 8.81
C ALA A 79 22.28 5.05 7.79
N MET A 80 21.97 4.91 6.50
CA MET A 80 22.93 5.13 5.40
C MET A 80 23.33 6.61 5.28
N ALA A 81 22.41 7.55 5.54
CA ALA A 81 22.73 8.97 5.59
C ALA A 81 23.67 9.30 6.76
N SER A 82 23.43 8.74 7.95
CA SER A 82 24.34 8.93 9.09
C SER A 82 25.73 8.32 8.88
N ALA A 83 25.84 7.30 8.02
CA ALA A 83 27.11 6.71 7.62
C ALA A 83 27.86 7.52 6.53
N GLY A 84 27.32 8.66 6.08
CA GLY A 84 27.92 9.51 5.06
C GLY A 84 27.80 9.00 3.63
N LEU A 85 27.05 7.91 3.39
CA LEU A 85 26.92 7.27 2.08
C LEU A 85 25.88 7.95 1.17
N LEU A 86 24.97 8.77 1.73
CA LEU A 86 23.91 9.43 0.96
C LEU A 86 24.22 10.91 0.76
N PHE A 87 25.01 11.24 -0.27
CA PHE A 87 25.18 12.58 -0.89
C PHE A 87 25.20 13.80 0.06
N GLY A 88 25.67 13.66 1.31
CA GLY A 88 25.63 14.73 2.32
C GLY A 88 24.22 15.12 2.82
N MET A 89 23.19 14.30 2.59
CA MET A 89 21.82 14.56 3.02
C MET A 89 21.67 14.34 4.54
N SER A 90 20.83 15.16 5.18
CA SER A 90 20.49 14.94 6.59
C SER A 90 19.61 13.70 6.76
N ALA A 91 19.62 13.09 7.95
CA ALA A 91 18.79 11.93 8.27
C ALA A 91 17.29 12.19 8.01
N ILE A 92 16.84 13.44 8.20
CA ILE A 92 15.47 13.86 7.93
C ILE A 92 15.17 13.88 6.43
N GLN A 93 16.09 14.41 5.61
CA GLN A 93 15.93 14.42 4.15
C GLN A 93 15.95 12.99 3.58
N ALA A 94 16.82 12.13 4.11
CA ALA A 94 16.86 10.71 3.76
C ALA A 94 15.56 9.98 4.16
N ALA A 95 14.98 10.31 5.32
CA ALA A 95 13.67 9.79 5.71
C ALA A 95 12.55 10.22 4.76
N THR A 96 12.60 11.45 4.21
CA THR A 96 11.64 11.91 3.20
C THR A 96 11.82 11.22 1.85
N LEU A 97 13.07 10.89 1.47
CA LEU A 97 13.39 10.22 0.21
C LEU A 97 12.65 8.87 0.05
N ARG A 98 12.31 8.21 1.16
CA ARG A 98 11.51 6.97 1.15
C ARG A 98 10.21 7.12 0.35
N PHE A 99 9.53 8.27 0.46
CA PHE A 99 8.24 8.48 -0.20
C PHE A 99 8.38 8.59 -1.72
N ILE A 100 9.48 9.20 -2.18
CA ILE A 100 9.82 9.28 -3.60
C ILE A 100 10.16 7.89 -4.13
N LEU A 101 11.01 7.14 -3.42
CA LEU A 101 11.39 5.78 -3.80
C LEU A 101 10.19 4.85 -3.88
N VAL A 102 9.25 4.96 -2.94
CA VAL A 102 8.00 4.19 -2.95
C VAL A 102 7.12 4.58 -4.14
N GLY A 103 7.01 5.87 -4.47
CA GLY A 103 6.29 6.33 -5.66
C GLY A 103 6.91 5.81 -6.97
N VAL A 104 8.24 5.80 -7.07
CA VAL A 104 8.96 5.20 -8.21
C VAL A 104 8.75 3.70 -8.25
N ALA A 105 8.85 3.01 -7.12
CA ALA A 105 8.58 1.58 -7.02
C ALA A 105 7.14 1.24 -7.46
N LEU A 106 6.16 2.07 -7.10
CA LEU A 106 4.79 1.95 -7.59
C LEU A 106 4.74 2.05 -9.11
N MET A 107 5.33 3.10 -9.70
CA MET A 107 5.33 3.28 -11.15
C MET A 107 5.94 2.07 -11.85
N LEU A 108 7.09 1.59 -11.38
CA LEU A 108 7.74 0.39 -11.92
C LEU A 108 6.86 -0.86 -11.77
N LEU A 109 6.21 -1.03 -10.62
CA LEU A 109 5.32 -2.16 -10.39
C LEU A 109 4.13 -2.13 -11.37
N VAL A 110 3.49 -0.98 -11.57
CA VAL A 110 2.38 -0.85 -12.51
C VAL A 110 2.82 -1.12 -13.95
N ILE A 111 4.02 -0.66 -14.33
CA ILE A 111 4.57 -0.85 -15.68
C ILE A 111 4.92 -2.32 -15.93
N PHE A 112 5.66 -2.96 -15.01
CA PHE A 112 6.22 -4.30 -15.22
C PHE A 112 5.32 -5.43 -14.70
N MET A 113 4.46 -5.16 -13.72
CA MET A 113 3.58 -6.12 -13.06
C MET A 113 2.14 -5.57 -12.95
N PRO A 114 1.45 -5.29 -14.09
CA PRO A 114 0.11 -4.69 -14.08
C PRO A 114 -0.96 -5.55 -13.38
N GLN A 115 -0.69 -6.84 -13.20
CA GLN A 115 -1.55 -7.78 -12.50
C GLN A 115 -1.24 -7.89 -10.99
N GLY A 116 -0.15 -7.29 -10.50
CA GLY A 116 0.39 -7.51 -9.15
C GLY A 116 0.95 -8.92 -8.93
N LEU A 117 1.27 -9.27 -7.68
CA LEU A 117 1.92 -10.53 -7.32
C LEU A 117 1.03 -11.76 -7.52
N LEU A 118 -0.25 -11.66 -7.16
CA LEU A 118 -1.21 -12.77 -7.21
C LEU A 118 -2.18 -12.67 -8.40
N GLY A 119 -2.01 -11.69 -9.28
CA GLY A 119 -2.94 -11.45 -10.38
C GLY A 119 -3.01 -12.61 -11.36
N ASN A 120 -4.23 -12.99 -11.73
CA ASN A 120 -4.47 -14.06 -12.67
C ASN A 120 -4.48 -13.52 -14.12
N LYS A 121 -3.46 -13.89 -14.91
CA LYS A 121 -3.35 -13.57 -16.35
C LYS A 121 -4.62 -13.92 -17.14
N LYS A 122 -5.37 -14.96 -16.71
CA LYS A 122 -6.58 -15.44 -17.39
C LYS A 122 -7.80 -14.53 -17.23
N GLU A 123 -7.85 -13.66 -16.21
CA GLU A 123 -8.96 -12.72 -16.04
C GLU A 123 -8.74 -11.37 -16.76
N LEU A 124 -7.50 -11.08 -17.17
CA LEU A 124 -7.15 -9.88 -17.93
C LEU A 124 -7.32 -10.06 -19.45
N THR A 125 -7.51 -11.31 -19.91
CA THR A 125 -7.77 -11.60 -21.32
C THR A 125 -9.28 -11.64 -21.53
N PHE A 126 -9.89 -10.49 -21.79
CA PHE A 126 -11.22 -10.43 -22.42
C PHE A 126 -11.09 -10.79 -23.91
N VAL A 127 -10.64 -12.00 -24.22
CA VAL A 127 -10.80 -12.58 -25.55
C VAL A 127 -11.17 -14.06 -25.34
N LYS A 128 -12.29 -14.44 -25.94
CA LYS A 128 -12.94 -15.76 -25.89
C LYS A 128 -11.99 -16.92 -26.08
#